data_AF-A0A024WAS9-F1
#
_entry.id   AF-A0A024WAS9-F1
#
_cell.length_a   1.000
_cell.length_b   1.000
_cell.length_c   1.000
_cell.angle_alpha   90.00
_cell.angle_beta   90.00
_cell.angle_gamma   90.00
#
_symmetry.space_group_name_H-M   'P 1'
#
loop_
_entity.id
_entity.type
_entity.pdbx_description
1 polymer ?
#
loop_
_entity_poly.entity_id
_entity_poly.type
_entity_poly.pdbx_seq_one_letter_code
_entity_poly.pdbx_strand_id
1 'polypeptide(L)'
;MNNMLNEKKNFIRHVLMNSPPGKLYDLVKDINILLGSSVSIQKILEEVLKDYNEKNYNFILTDKNEYVITCKKFKVNHLYFIPKLKALVHVNHLKRTANVLETVKELKYPEELENYRKECDKKLVDYVQEHYKKWSNLQTINYPEVHIKSPNGLRSEHCSSVYAYNEEDIFYLFFIICCDRSYLKNFHASTWRSSWTAQFFVDNDHVLLSGTIDISLTYFEDANINFKTSKCFEKKVRVNRDVDMFSSNILSAINEYENYILYDLNNFFTNINKNLIKSTRRIIPLSGQKFDWKGKYEDIPKQIRKECDKKLVDYVQEHYKKWSNLQTINYPEVHIKSPNGLRSEHCSSVYAYNEEDIFYLLFIFFFFFVLNISYFYFCLNNMHFI
;
A
#
# COMPACT_ATOMS: atom_id res chain seq x y z
N MET A 1 24.15 24.31 -0.28
CA MET A 1 24.47 23.03 -0.97
C MET A 1 24.03 21.80 -0.17
N ASN A 2 24.29 21.73 1.15
CA ASN A 2 23.89 20.57 1.98
C ASN A 2 22.38 20.35 2.08
N ASN A 3 21.54 21.40 2.06
CA ASN A 3 20.09 21.24 2.19
C ASN A 3 19.45 20.51 0.99
N MET A 4 19.81 20.90 -0.24
CA MET A 4 19.30 20.27 -1.47
C MET A 4 19.70 18.79 -1.60
N LEU A 5 20.93 18.44 -1.19
CA LEU A 5 21.35 17.03 -1.18
C LEU A 5 20.59 16.22 -0.12
N ASN A 6 20.28 16.83 1.03
CA ASN A 6 19.51 16.20 2.08
C ASN A 6 18.04 15.99 1.67
N GLU A 7 17.44 16.96 0.97
CA GLU A 7 16.10 16.81 0.38
C GLU A 7 16.07 15.67 -0.65
N LYS A 8 17.07 15.60 -1.53
CA LYS A 8 17.23 14.46 -2.47
C LYS A 8 17.37 13.14 -1.71
N LYS A 9 18.15 13.08 -0.64
CA LYS A 9 18.29 11.88 0.20
C LYS A 9 16.94 11.45 0.80
N ASN A 10 16.19 12.40 1.36
CA ASN A 10 14.88 12.13 1.95
C ASN A 10 13.87 11.65 0.90
N PHE A 11 13.86 12.26 -0.28
CA PHE A 11 13.03 11.83 -1.40
C PHE A 11 13.37 10.41 -1.86
N ILE A 12 14.65 10.11 -2.13
CA ILE A 12 15.10 8.78 -2.54
C ILE A 12 14.72 7.73 -1.49
N ARG A 13 14.94 8.04 -0.20
CA ARG A 13 14.58 7.16 0.91
C ARG A 13 13.07 6.91 0.94
N HIS A 14 12.26 7.95 0.80
CA HIS A 14 10.80 7.80 0.79
C HIS A 14 10.31 6.92 -0.37
N VAL A 15 10.82 7.13 -1.58
CA VAL A 15 10.42 6.37 -2.77
C VAL A 15 10.83 4.91 -2.66
N LEU A 16 12.10 4.63 -2.38
CA LEU A 16 12.61 3.25 -2.35
C LEU A 16 12.08 2.45 -1.16
N MET A 17 11.94 3.07 0.02
CA MET A 17 11.41 2.37 1.21
C MET A 17 9.94 1.96 1.05
N ASN A 18 9.20 2.58 0.12
CA ASN A 18 7.82 2.26 -0.20
C ASN A 18 7.66 1.48 -1.51
N SER A 19 8.77 1.08 -2.16
CA SER A 19 8.76 0.28 -3.37
C SER A 19 7.84 -0.93 -3.22
N PRO A 20 6.99 -1.23 -4.22
CA PRO A 20 6.29 -2.49 -4.25
C PRO A 20 7.26 -3.66 -4.51
N PRO A 21 6.87 -4.89 -4.16
CA PRO A 21 7.62 -6.09 -4.50
C PRO A 21 8.00 -6.15 -5.98
N GLY A 22 9.23 -6.57 -6.27
CA GLY A 22 9.71 -6.77 -7.64
C GLY A 22 10.03 -5.50 -8.45
N LYS A 23 9.68 -4.29 -7.96
CA LYS A 23 9.90 -3.02 -8.69
C LYS A 23 11.06 -2.17 -8.19
N LEU A 24 11.74 -2.61 -7.11
CA LEU A 24 12.79 -1.83 -6.46
C LEU A 24 13.87 -1.35 -7.44
N TYR A 25 14.39 -2.25 -8.29
CA TYR A 25 15.47 -1.93 -9.21
C TYR A 25 14.99 -1.15 -10.45
N ASP A 26 13.71 -1.20 -10.79
CA ASP A 26 13.13 -0.32 -11.80
C ASP A 26 13.13 1.12 -11.27
N LEU A 27 12.69 1.32 -10.03
CA LEU A 27 12.73 2.63 -9.37
C LEU A 27 14.15 3.18 -9.21
N VAL A 28 15.15 2.33 -8.96
CA VAL A 28 16.56 2.77 -8.92
C VAL A 28 17.00 3.31 -10.28
N LYS A 29 16.60 2.67 -11.39
CA LYS A 29 16.90 3.17 -12.74
C LYS A 29 16.21 4.50 -12.98
N ASP A 30 14.93 4.62 -12.62
CA ASP A 30 14.15 5.85 -12.77
C ASP A 30 14.76 7.01 -11.97
N ILE A 31 15.18 6.75 -10.73
CA ILE A 31 15.87 7.75 -9.89
C ILE A 31 17.19 8.19 -10.51
N ASN A 32 17.97 7.25 -11.07
CA ASN A 32 19.22 7.60 -11.77
C ASN A 32 18.95 8.48 -13.00
N ILE A 33 17.85 8.26 -13.72
CA ILE A 33 17.43 9.11 -14.85
C ILE A 33 17.02 10.50 -14.36
N LEU A 34 16.23 10.58 -13.27
CA LEU A 34 15.69 11.84 -12.75
C LEU A 34 16.73 12.72 -12.05
N LEU A 35 17.61 12.12 -11.25
CA LEU A 35 18.55 12.84 -10.37
C LEU A 35 20.01 12.78 -10.84
N GLY A 36 20.29 11.96 -11.85
CA GLY A 36 21.63 11.71 -12.39
C GLY A 36 22.45 10.72 -11.56
N SER A 37 23.55 10.25 -12.15
CA SER A 37 24.42 9.21 -11.58
C SER A 37 25.65 9.74 -10.82
N SER A 38 25.50 10.86 -10.10
CA SER A 38 26.61 11.41 -9.31
C SER A 38 27.03 10.46 -8.18
N VAL A 39 28.30 10.51 -7.78
CA VAL A 39 28.87 9.65 -6.71
C VAL A 39 28.07 9.79 -5.40
N SER A 40 27.62 10.99 -5.07
CA SER A 40 26.81 11.24 -3.87
C SER A 40 25.44 10.54 -3.94
N ILE A 41 24.79 10.55 -5.10
CA ILE A 41 23.50 9.87 -5.30
C ILE A 41 23.66 8.35 -5.25
N GLN A 42 24.74 7.80 -5.85
CA GLN A 42 25.01 6.36 -5.78
C GLN A 42 25.23 5.88 -4.34
N LYS A 43 25.95 6.64 -3.52
CA LYS A 43 26.11 6.34 -2.09
C LYS A 43 24.79 6.35 -1.33
N ILE A 44 23.91 7.33 -1.62
CA ILE A 44 22.57 7.40 -1.03
C ILE A 44 21.73 6.19 -1.46
N LEU A 45 21.75 5.84 -2.75
CA LEU A 45 21.03 4.68 -3.27
C LEU A 45 21.51 3.39 -2.60
N GLU A 46 22.82 3.19 -2.47
CA GLU A 46 23.39 2.02 -1.80
C GLU A 46 22.94 1.92 -0.33
N GLU A 47 23.00 3.02 0.42
CA GLU A 47 22.54 3.10 1.82
C GLU A 47 21.05 2.76 1.94
N VAL A 48 20.21 3.37 1.10
CA VAL A 48 18.75 3.17 1.13
C VAL A 48 18.36 1.76 0.67
N LEU A 49 19.04 1.21 -0.34
CA LEU A 49 18.80 -0.16 -0.80
C LEU A 49 19.18 -1.18 0.25
N LYS A 50 20.28 -0.97 0.97
CA LYS A 50 20.64 -1.79 2.12
C LYS A 50 19.52 -1.77 3.15
N ASP A 51 19.04 -0.59 3.54
CA ASP A 51 17.97 -0.45 4.52
C ASP A 51 16.66 -1.12 4.07
N TYR A 52 16.29 -0.98 2.78
CA TYR A 52 15.13 -1.64 2.20
C TYR A 52 15.28 -3.18 2.24
N ASN A 53 16.44 -3.69 1.82
CA ASN A 53 16.72 -5.11 1.80
C ASN A 53 16.66 -5.70 3.21
N GLU A 54 17.30 -5.01 4.18
CA GLU A 54 17.31 -5.43 5.59
C GLU A 54 15.92 -5.42 6.23
N LYS A 55 15.10 -4.40 5.92
CA LYS A 55 13.72 -4.31 6.42
C LYS A 55 12.81 -5.42 5.88
N ASN A 56 12.98 -5.79 4.61
CA ASN A 56 12.09 -6.73 3.92
C ASN A 56 12.66 -8.16 3.87
N TYR A 57 13.74 -8.46 4.61
CA TYR A 57 14.44 -9.76 4.57
C TYR A 57 14.71 -10.23 3.14
N ASN A 58 15.11 -9.31 2.26
CA ASN A 58 15.41 -9.68 0.88
C ASN A 58 16.56 -10.66 0.85
N PHE A 59 16.45 -11.64 -0.04
CA PHE A 59 17.40 -12.72 -0.12
C PHE A 59 18.00 -12.81 -1.52
N ILE A 60 19.25 -13.27 -1.56
CA ILE A 60 20.08 -13.29 -2.77
C ILE A 60 20.75 -14.65 -2.85
N LEU A 61 20.75 -15.24 -4.04
CA LEU A 61 21.46 -16.48 -4.31
C LEU A 61 22.97 -16.21 -4.30
N THR A 62 23.70 -17.01 -3.53
CA THR A 62 25.17 -16.93 -3.44
C THR A 62 25.85 -17.75 -4.54
N ASP A 63 27.16 -17.54 -4.69
CA ASP A 63 28.05 -18.31 -5.55
C ASP A 63 28.07 -19.81 -5.24
N LYS A 64 27.69 -20.23 -4.02
CA LYS A 64 27.59 -21.63 -3.60
C LYS A 64 26.19 -22.24 -3.77
N ASN A 65 25.31 -21.60 -4.54
CA ASN A 65 23.93 -22.05 -4.79
C ASN A 65 23.08 -22.17 -3.50
N GLU A 66 23.39 -21.35 -2.50
CA GLU A 66 22.62 -21.21 -1.26
C GLU A 66 22.12 -19.77 -1.14
N TYR A 67 20.98 -19.55 -0.51
CA TYR A 67 20.44 -18.21 -0.34
C TYR A 67 20.95 -17.55 0.95
N VAL A 68 21.32 -16.27 0.85
CA VAL A 68 21.56 -15.42 2.02
C VAL A 68 20.37 -14.50 2.23
N ILE A 69 19.83 -14.46 3.45
CA ILE A 69 18.82 -13.49 3.86
C ILE A 69 19.54 -12.26 4.43
N THR A 70 19.18 -11.06 3.99
CA THR A 70 19.74 -9.80 4.51
C THR A 70 19.18 -9.45 5.90
N CYS A 71 19.40 -10.31 6.89
CA CYS A 71 18.91 -10.08 8.25
C CYS A 71 19.83 -9.15 9.04
N LYS A 72 19.32 -7.97 9.46
CA LYS A 72 20.09 -6.99 10.27
C LYS A 72 20.48 -7.53 11.65
N LYS A 73 19.63 -8.35 12.29
CA LYS A 73 19.81 -8.85 13.67
C LYS A 73 21.06 -9.72 13.83
N PHE A 74 21.42 -10.50 12.80
CA PHE A 74 22.56 -11.43 12.82
C PHE A 74 23.72 -10.97 11.94
N LYS A 75 23.78 -9.66 11.68
CA LYS A 75 24.84 -9.06 10.88
C LYS A 75 26.12 -8.93 11.70
N VAL A 76 27.25 -9.33 11.12
CA VAL A 76 28.57 -9.18 11.73
C VAL A 76 29.33 -8.10 10.96
N ASN A 77 29.54 -6.94 11.57
CA ASN A 77 30.08 -5.74 10.92
C ASN A 77 29.25 -5.34 9.68
N HIS A 78 29.77 -5.63 8.48
CA HIS A 78 29.12 -5.37 7.19
C HIS A 78 28.68 -6.66 6.46
N LEU A 79 28.95 -7.83 7.04
CA LEU A 79 28.73 -9.14 6.44
C LEU A 79 27.48 -9.82 7.01
N TYR A 80 26.79 -10.57 6.15
CA TYR A 80 25.62 -11.37 6.54
C TYR A 80 26.03 -12.80 6.83
N PHE A 81 25.40 -13.42 7.82
CA PHE A 81 25.70 -14.79 8.22
C PHE A 81 24.69 -15.78 7.64
N ILE A 82 25.19 -16.91 7.11
CA ILE A 82 24.39 -18.09 6.74
C ILE A 82 24.65 -19.18 7.80
N PRO A 83 23.69 -19.47 8.69
CA PRO A 83 23.85 -20.48 9.74
C PRO A 83 24.16 -21.88 9.20
N LYS A 84 23.46 -22.32 8.16
CA LYS A 84 23.61 -23.64 7.54
C LYS A 84 25.02 -23.92 7.03
N LEU A 85 25.62 -22.93 6.37
CA LEU A 85 27.01 -23.01 5.86
C LEU A 85 28.05 -22.58 6.90
N LYS A 86 27.60 -22.05 8.05
CA LYS A 86 28.41 -21.31 9.02
C LYS A 86 29.31 -20.30 8.32
N ALA A 87 28.78 -19.53 7.37
CA ALA A 87 29.59 -18.69 6.49
C ALA A 87 29.18 -17.22 6.52
N LEU A 88 30.16 -16.32 6.39
CA LEU A 88 29.96 -14.89 6.22
C LEU A 88 29.93 -14.52 4.74
N VAL A 89 29.00 -13.65 4.38
CA VAL A 89 28.68 -13.28 3.01
C VAL A 89 28.72 -11.77 2.85
N HIS A 90 29.48 -11.32 1.86
CA HIS A 90 29.46 -9.94 1.42
C HIS A 90 28.35 -9.76 0.37
N VAL A 91 27.42 -8.85 0.64
CA VAL A 91 26.30 -8.54 -0.26
C VAL A 91 26.50 -7.17 -0.89
N ASN A 92 26.48 -7.12 -2.22
CA ASN A 92 26.37 -5.86 -2.96
C ASN A 92 24.89 -5.60 -3.25
N HIS A 93 24.28 -4.64 -2.53
CA HIS A 93 22.86 -4.33 -2.66
C HIS A 93 22.48 -3.68 -3.99
N LEU A 94 23.38 -2.92 -4.61
CA LEU A 94 23.17 -2.30 -5.92
C LEU A 94 23.17 -3.33 -7.05
N LYS A 95 24.17 -4.22 -7.07
CA LYS A 95 24.34 -5.26 -8.09
C LYS A 95 23.52 -6.52 -7.83
N ARG A 96 22.97 -6.66 -6.62
CA ARG A 96 22.24 -7.84 -6.15
C ARG A 96 23.07 -9.12 -6.24
N THR A 97 24.33 -9.03 -5.84
CA THR A 97 25.27 -10.17 -5.82
C THR A 97 25.71 -10.48 -4.39
N ALA A 98 25.94 -11.75 -4.10
CA ALA A 98 26.34 -12.22 -2.78
C ALA A 98 27.53 -13.19 -2.91
N ASN A 99 28.66 -12.84 -2.29
CA ASN A 99 29.90 -13.62 -2.35
C ASN A 99 30.22 -14.19 -0.97
N VAL A 100 30.37 -15.50 -0.87
CA VAL A 100 30.76 -16.18 0.37
C VAL A 100 32.27 -15.96 0.61
N LEU A 101 32.64 -15.44 1.78
CA LEU A 101 34.03 -15.12 2.11
C LEU A 101 34.68 -16.20 2.99
N GLU A 102 34.11 -16.44 4.17
CA GLU A 102 34.76 -17.22 5.22
C GLU A 102 33.79 -18.17 5.91
N THR A 103 34.27 -19.35 6.30
CA THR A 103 33.56 -20.26 7.19
C THR A 103 33.97 -19.97 8.63
N VAL A 104 32.98 -19.60 9.45
CA VAL A 104 33.11 -19.36 10.88
C VAL A 104 33.33 -20.70 11.59
N LYS A 105 34.48 -20.83 12.27
CA LYS A 105 34.87 -22.06 12.98
C LYS A 105 34.21 -22.18 14.35
N GLU A 106 34.03 -21.05 15.06
CA GLU A 106 33.47 -21.01 16.41
C GLU A 106 32.18 -20.19 16.45
N LEU A 107 31.13 -20.80 16.97
CA LEU A 107 29.84 -20.14 17.19
C LEU A 107 29.85 -19.47 18.57
N LYS A 108 29.14 -18.34 18.70
CA LYS A 108 29.07 -17.58 19.95
C LYS A 108 28.07 -18.15 20.97
N TYR A 109 27.59 -19.38 20.76
CA TYR A 109 26.55 -20.01 21.56
C TYR A 109 26.86 -21.51 21.76
N PRO A 110 26.28 -22.15 22.78
CA PRO A 110 26.57 -23.56 23.12
C PRO A 110 26.23 -24.55 22.00
N GLU A 111 26.95 -25.67 21.96
CA GLU A 111 26.69 -26.75 20.98
C GLU A 111 25.29 -27.36 21.12
N GLU A 112 24.74 -27.38 22.34
CA GLU A 112 23.36 -27.81 22.59
C GLU A 112 22.35 -26.98 21.78
N LEU A 113 22.47 -25.65 21.79
CA LEU A 113 21.60 -24.77 21.00
C LEU A 113 21.79 -24.97 19.49
N GLU A 114 23.00 -25.32 19.04
CA GLU A 114 23.25 -25.65 17.64
C GLU A 114 22.51 -26.93 17.20
N ASN A 115 22.31 -27.90 18.09
CA ASN A 115 21.54 -29.11 17.80
C ASN A 115 20.06 -28.77 17.57
N TYR A 116 19.46 -27.95 18.43
CA TYR A 116 18.11 -27.45 18.22
C TYR A 116 17.98 -26.66 16.91
N ARG A 117 18.93 -25.75 16.64
CA ARG A 117 18.94 -24.95 15.41
C ARG A 117 18.99 -25.83 14.16
N LYS A 118 19.86 -26.85 14.12
CA LYS A 118 20.02 -27.76 12.97
C LYS A 118 18.74 -28.54 12.69
N GLU A 119 18.12 -29.13 13.71
CA GLU A 119 16.91 -29.93 13.51
C GLU A 119 15.71 -29.05 13.12
N CYS A 120 15.58 -27.88 13.76
CA CYS A 120 14.60 -26.86 13.37
C CYS A 120 14.79 -26.39 11.92
N ASP A 121 16.03 -26.14 11.50
CA ASP A 121 16.35 -25.69 10.13
C ASP A 121 16.00 -26.77 9.10
N LYS A 122 16.32 -28.04 9.39
CA LYS A 122 15.96 -29.19 8.55
C LYS A 122 14.45 -29.31 8.38
N LYS A 123 13.68 -29.34 9.48
CA LYS A 123 12.22 -29.44 9.40
C LYS A 123 11.58 -28.19 8.81
N LEU A 124 12.16 -27.00 8.99
CA LEU A 124 11.69 -25.78 8.36
C LEU A 124 11.85 -25.82 6.84
N VAL A 125 12.97 -26.37 6.34
CA VAL A 125 13.17 -26.56 4.90
C VAL A 125 12.07 -27.47 4.33
N ASP A 126 11.77 -28.59 4.99
CA ASP A 126 10.70 -29.51 4.59
C ASP A 126 9.33 -28.82 4.62
N TYR A 127 9.04 -28.09 5.69
CA TYR A 127 7.83 -27.27 5.84
C TYR A 127 7.66 -26.29 4.67
N VAL A 128 8.72 -25.58 4.28
CA VAL A 128 8.67 -24.63 3.15
C VAL A 128 8.45 -25.33 1.81
N GLN A 129 9.04 -26.52 1.61
CA GLN A 129 8.77 -27.31 0.40
C GLN A 129 7.29 -27.70 0.30
N GLU A 130 6.70 -28.16 1.41
CA GLU A 130 5.33 -28.68 1.45
C GLU A 130 4.27 -27.58 1.40
N HIS A 131 4.42 -26.53 2.20
CA HIS A 131 3.38 -25.50 2.38
C HIS A 131 3.47 -24.36 1.38
N TYR A 132 4.67 -24.05 0.85
CA TYR A 132 4.85 -22.92 -0.06
C TYR A 132 5.18 -23.36 -1.48
N LYS A 133 6.24 -24.16 -1.67
CA LYS A 133 6.73 -24.48 -3.02
C LYS A 133 5.78 -25.41 -3.77
N LYS A 134 5.26 -26.46 -3.13
CA LYS A 134 4.27 -27.37 -3.72
C LYS A 134 3.04 -26.61 -4.23
N TRP A 135 2.49 -25.72 -3.40
CA TRP A 135 1.34 -24.89 -3.75
C TRP A 135 1.66 -23.88 -4.85
N SER A 136 2.84 -23.26 -4.82
CA SER A 136 3.29 -22.37 -5.90
C SER A 136 3.38 -23.10 -7.24
N ASN A 137 3.87 -24.34 -7.24
CA ASN A 137 3.92 -25.17 -8.44
C ASN A 137 2.53 -25.52 -8.95
N LEU A 138 1.61 -25.96 -8.07
CA LEU A 138 0.23 -26.27 -8.43
C LEU A 138 -0.51 -25.07 -9.03
N GLN A 139 -0.37 -23.88 -8.44
CA GLN A 139 -0.94 -22.66 -8.99
C GLN A 139 -0.37 -22.29 -10.36
N THR A 140 0.85 -22.71 -10.66
CA THR A 140 1.54 -22.40 -11.92
C THR A 140 1.10 -23.34 -13.05
N ILE A 141 0.52 -24.50 -12.77
CA ILE A 141 -0.02 -25.42 -13.80
C ILE A 141 -1.09 -24.72 -14.65
N ASN A 142 -1.86 -23.80 -14.05
CA ASN A 142 -2.89 -23.02 -14.74
C ASN A 142 -2.33 -21.89 -15.62
N TYR A 143 -0.99 -21.76 -15.71
CA TYR A 143 -0.30 -20.78 -16.54
C TYR A 143 0.56 -21.47 -17.63
N PRO A 144 -0.07 -22.20 -18.58
CA PRO A 144 0.64 -23.10 -19.50
C PRO A 144 1.59 -22.39 -20.48
N GLU A 145 1.42 -21.09 -20.73
CA GLU A 145 2.27 -20.30 -21.64
C GLU A 145 3.48 -19.65 -20.97
N VAL A 146 3.66 -19.85 -19.66
CA VAL A 146 4.72 -19.18 -18.91
C VAL A 146 6.01 -19.97 -19.04
N HIS A 147 6.92 -19.47 -19.85
CA HIS A 147 8.32 -19.90 -19.79
C HIS A 147 8.89 -19.52 -18.41
N ILE A 148 8.80 -20.45 -17.45
CA ILE A 148 9.30 -20.29 -16.06
C ILE A 148 10.79 -19.92 -16.04
N LYS A 149 11.55 -20.34 -17.07
CA LYS A 149 12.97 -20.03 -17.22
C LYS A 149 13.26 -18.74 -17.99
N SER A 150 12.24 -18.03 -18.48
CA SER A 150 12.42 -16.75 -19.15
C SER A 150 12.81 -15.68 -18.11
N PRO A 151 13.73 -14.75 -18.44
CA PRO A 151 14.02 -13.60 -17.59
C PRO A 151 12.78 -12.78 -17.19
N ASN A 152 11.73 -12.83 -18.03
CA ASN A 152 10.46 -12.14 -17.83
C ASN A 152 9.32 -13.10 -17.43
N GLY A 153 9.65 -14.34 -17.09
CA GLY A 153 8.70 -15.37 -16.68
C GLY A 153 8.17 -15.16 -15.26
N LEU A 154 7.31 -16.07 -14.83
CA LEU A 154 6.91 -16.16 -13.43
C LEU A 154 8.14 -16.53 -12.59
N ARG A 155 8.49 -15.65 -11.66
CA ARG A 155 9.50 -15.90 -10.64
C ARG A 155 8.81 -16.33 -9.36
N SER A 156 9.16 -17.50 -8.85
CA SER A 156 8.76 -18.01 -7.54
C SER A 156 9.99 -18.48 -6.79
N GLU A 157 10.38 -17.75 -5.76
CA GLU A 157 11.54 -18.07 -4.95
C GLU A 157 11.16 -18.18 -3.49
N HIS A 158 11.78 -19.15 -2.81
CA HIS A 158 11.49 -19.46 -1.43
C HIS A 158 12.82 -19.61 -0.71
N CYS A 159 12.95 -18.98 0.45
CA CYS A 159 14.12 -19.06 1.30
C CYS A 159 13.68 -19.14 2.74
N SER A 160 14.42 -19.90 3.54
CA SER A 160 14.22 -19.99 4.97
C SER A 160 15.55 -20.17 5.68
N SER A 161 15.64 -19.67 6.91
CA SER A 161 16.83 -19.84 7.72
C SER A 161 16.49 -19.77 9.19
N VAL A 162 17.13 -20.64 9.98
CA VAL A 162 17.07 -20.58 11.44
C VAL A 162 18.41 -20.09 12.00
N TYR A 163 18.36 -18.98 12.72
CA TYR A 163 19.48 -18.41 13.46
C TYR A 163 19.36 -18.76 14.94
N ALA A 164 20.50 -18.77 15.63
CA ALA A 164 20.56 -19.04 17.06
C ALA A 164 21.42 -17.99 17.75
N TYR A 165 21.04 -17.63 18.97
CA TYR A 165 21.84 -16.86 19.91
C TYR A 165 21.35 -17.14 21.34
N ASN A 166 22.21 -16.89 22.32
CA ASN A 166 21.85 -16.95 23.73
C ASN A 166 22.11 -15.60 24.40
N GLU A 167 21.30 -15.28 25.39
CA GLU A 167 21.55 -14.18 26.33
C GLU A 167 21.55 -14.81 27.72
N GLU A 168 22.71 -14.80 28.38
CA GLU A 168 22.90 -15.51 29.66
C GLU A 168 22.49 -16.99 29.50
N ASP A 169 21.50 -17.44 30.28
CA ASP A 169 20.96 -18.80 30.29
C ASP A 169 19.71 -18.99 29.39
N ILE A 170 19.32 -17.95 28.64
CA ILE A 170 18.14 -17.98 27.76
C ILE A 170 18.57 -18.31 26.33
N PHE A 171 17.96 -19.33 25.76
CA PHE A 171 18.17 -19.73 24.37
C PHE A 171 17.13 -19.08 23.46
N TYR A 172 17.60 -18.58 22.32
CA TYR A 172 16.77 -18.00 21.29
C TYR A 172 17.03 -18.67 19.93
N LEU A 173 15.96 -19.12 19.30
CA LEU A 173 15.95 -19.51 17.90
C LEU A 173 15.12 -18.49 17.10
N PHE A 174 15.70 -17.98 16.03
CA PHE A 174 15.05 -17.01 15.15
C PHE A 174 14.84 -17.61 13.76
N PHE A 175 13.58 -17.87 13.43
CA PHE A 175 13.16 -18.46 12.17
C PHE A 175 12.78 -17.34 11.21
N ILE A 176 13.22 -17.43 9.97
CA ILE A 176 12.79 -16.54 8.89
C ILE A 176 12.29 -17.40 7.74
N ILE A 177 11.13 -17.07 7.21
CA ILE A 177 10.56 -17.63 5.98
C ILE A 177 10.29 -16.47 5.02
N CYS A 178 10.89 -16.53 3.84
CA CYS A 178 10.73 -15.53 2.78
C CYS A 178 10.22 -16.23 1.51
N CYS A 179 9.05 -15.80 1.03
CA CYS A 179 8.53 -16.24 -0.27
C CYS A 179 8.27 -15.04 -1.17
N ASP A 180 8.83 -15.08 -2.38
CA ASP A 180 8.63 -14.11 -3.44
C ASP A 180 7.87 -14.79 -4.58
N ARG A 181 6.78 -14.17 -5.01
CA ARG A 181 6.10 -14.56 -6.25
C ARG A 181 5.82 -13.33 -7.08
N SER A 182 6.39 -13.26 -8.28
CA SER A 182 6.22 -12.12 -9.19
C SER A 182 6.09 -12.57 -10.62
N TYR A 183 5.13 -11.99 -11.34
CA TYR A 183 5.02 -12.12 -12.78
C TYR A 183 4.75 -10.72 -13.36
N LEU A 184 5.84 -9.99 -13.59
CA LEU A 184 5.74 -8.58 -13.95
C LEU A 184 5.13 -8.35 -15.33
N LYS A 185 5.21 -9.34 -16.24
CA LYS A 185 4.51 -9.33 -17.53
C LYS A 185 2.99 -9.38 -17.37
N ASN A 186 2.52 -10.04 -16.31
CA ASN A 186 1.11 -10.10 -15.91
C ASN A 186 0.81 -9.14 -14.74
N PHE A 187 1.59 -8.06 -14.66
CA PHE A 187 1.35 -6.92 -13.79
C PHE A 187 1.15 -7.21 -12.30
N HIS A 188 1.73 -8.29 -11.75
CA HIS A 188 1.56 -8.59 -10.34
C HIS A 188 2.85 -9.05 -9.64
N ALA A 189 2.96 -8.69 -8.36
CA ALA A 189 4.03 -9.17 -7.49
C ALA A 189 3.54 -9.28 -6.05
N SER A 190 4.11 -10.24 -5.32
CA SER A 190 3.75 -10.52 -3.94
C SER A 190 4.94 -11.03 -3.14
N THR A 191 4.93 -10.72 -1.85
CA THR A 191 5.90 -11.21 -0.88
C THR A 191 5.19 -11.65 0.38
N TRP A 192 5.62 -12.79 0.91
CA TRP A 192 5.32 -13.25 2.25
C TRP A 192 6.62 -13.27 3.04
N ARG A 193 6.62 -12.66 4.22
CA ARG A 193 7.73 -12.66 5.17
C ARG A 193 7.20 -13.08 6.51
N SER A 194 7.70 -14.19 7.03
CA SER A 194 7.42 -14.64 8.37
C SER A 194 8.69 -14.65 9.18
N SER A 195 8.66 -14.02 10.36
CA SER A 195 9.75 -14.05 11.33
C SER A 195 9.22 -14.55 12.65
N TRP A 196 9.91 -15.51 13.27
CA TRP A 196 9.52 -16.10 14.55
C TRP A 196 10.71 -16.15 15.50
N THR A 197 10.49 -15.81 16.75
CA THR A 197 11.46 -15.95 17.84
C THR A 197 10.92 -16.94 18.86
N ALA A 198 11.62 -18.05 19.02
CA ALA A 198 11.38 -19.01 20.10
C ALA A 198 12.37 -18.73 21.22
N GLN A 199 11.86 -18.32 22.38
CA GLN A 199 12.62 -18.09 23.60
C GLN A 199 12.34 -19.21 24.61
N PHE A 200 13.39 -19.85 25.10
CA PHE A 200 13.26 -20.96 26.04
C PHE A 200 14.50 -21.16 26.92
N PHE A 201 14.31 -21.88 28.01
CA PHE A 201 15.37 -22.42 28.84
C PHE A 201 15.44 -23.93 28.60
N VAL A 202 16.64 -24.52 28.66
CA VAL A 202 16.85 -25.96 28.43
C VAL A 202 15.97 -26.82 29.35
N ASP A 203 15.79 -26.40 30.60
CA ASP A 203 15.04 -27.15 31.60
C ASP A 203 13.52 -26.92 31.58
N ASN A 204 13.04 -25.95 30.79
CA ASN A 204 11.62 -25.59 30.77
C ASN A 204 10.85 -26.33 29.67
N ASP A 205 9.69 -26.87 30.04
CA ASP A 205 8.76 -27.54 29.12
C ASP A 205 7.91 -26.54 28.28
N HIS A 206 8.24 -25.25 28.32
CA HIS A 206 7.51 -24.18 27.66
C HIS A 206 8.45 -23.24 26.90
N VAL A 207 8.10 -22.97 25.65
CA VAL A 207 8.74 -21.98 24.78
C VAL A 207 7.80 -20.80 24.60
N LEU A 208 8.30 -19.58 24.77
CA LEU A 208 7.60 -18.37 24.33
C LEU A 208 7.90 -18.17 22.84
N LEU A 209 6.90 -18.41 22.00
CA LEU A 209 6.96 -18.21 20.56
C LEU A 209 6.30 -16.87 20.22
N SER A 210 7.11 -15.91 19.78
CA SER A 210 6.62 -14.64 19.21
C SER A 210 6.90 -14.61 17.71
N GLY A 211 6.06 -13.93 16.94
CA GLY A 211 6.33 -13.81 15.51
C GLY A 211 5.56 -12.71 14.82
N THR A 212 6.01 -12.37 13.62
CA THR A 212 5.44 -11.36 12.76
C THR A 212 5.33 -11.90 11.34
N ILE A 213 4.14 -11.79 10.75
CA ILE A 213 3.87 -12.11 9.36
C ILE A 213 3.57 -10.81 8.61
N ASP A 214 4.44 -10.46 7.66
CA ASP A 214 4.27 -9.34 6.74
C ASP A 214 3.93 -9.85 5.34
N ILE A 215 2.84 -9.31 4.79
CA ILE A 215 2.32 -9.71 3.48
C ILE A 215 2.17 -8.45 2.65
N SER A 216 2.71 -8.49 1.43
CA SER A 216 2.56 -7.41 0.45
C SER A 216 2.14 -7.99 -0.90
N LEU A 217 1.13 -7.39 -1.52
CA LEU A 217 0.66 -7.70 -2.86
C LEU A 217 0.54 -6.39 -3.65
N THR A 218 0.91 -6.45 -4.92
CA THR A 218 0.81 -5.34 -5.85
C THR A 218 0.29 -5.86 -7.18
N TYR A 219 -0.72 -5.19 -7.71
CA TYR A 219 -1.27 -5.39 -9.06
C TYR A 219 -1.31 -4.03 -9.77
N PHE A 220 -0.90 -4.00 -11.04
CA PHE A 220 -0.67 -2.74 -11.76
C PHE A 220 -1.10 -2.80 -13.24
N GLU A 221 -2.04 -3.66 -13.59
CA GLU A 221 -2.71 -3.61 -14.90
C GLU A 221 -3.83 -2.58 -14.81
N ASP A 222 -3.69 -1.49 -15.56
CA ASP A 222 -4.61 -0.34 -15.67
C ASP A 222 -4.92 0.44 -14.38
N ALA A 223 -4.59 -0.11 -13.21
CA ALA A 223 -4.72 0.51 -11.91
C ALA A 223 -3.62 0.01 -10.96
N ASN A 224 -3.01 0.92 -10.20
CA ASN A 224 -2.00 0.56 -9.20
C ASN A 224 -2.64 0.21 -7.85
N ILE A 225 -2.89 -1.07 -7.62
CA ILE A 225 -3.51 -1.60 -6.42
C ILE A 225 -2.43 -2.23 -5.55
N ASN A 226 -2.32 -1.78 -4.30
CA ASN A 226 -1.37 -2.32 -3.32
C ASN A 226 -2.13 -2.78 -2.07
N PHE A 227 -1.78 -3.95 -1.57
CA PHE A 227 -2.24 -4.48 -0.30
C PHE A 227 -1.04 -4.79 0.57
N LYS A 228 -1.01 -4.26 1.79
CA LYS A 228 0.03 -4.51 2.78
C LYS A 228 -0.64 -4.79 4.12
N THR A 229 -0.23 -5.86 4.79
CA THR A 229 -0.69 -6.18 6.15
C THR A 229 0.47 -6.76 6.95
N SER A 230 0.46 -6.48 8.25
CA SER A 230 1.40 -7.01 9.23
C SER A 230 0.61 -7.54 10.42
N LYS A 231 0.94 -8.73 10.89
CA LYS A 231 0.25 -9.39 12.00
C LYS A 231 1.30 -9.94 12.96
N CYS A 232 1.15 -9.65 14.25
CA CYS A 232 2.05 -10.10 15.30
C CYS A 232 1.35 -11.15 16.18
N PHE A 233 2.14 -12.09 16.69
CA PHE A 233 1.67 -13.22 17.50
C PHE A 233 2.58 -13.44 18.69
N GLU A 234 2.01 -13.95 19.77
CA GLU A 234 2.73 -14.42 20.95
C GLU A 234 1.96 -15.59 21.58
N LYS A 235 2.63 -16.73 21.77
CA LYS A 235 2.06 -17.95 22.36
C LYS A 235 3.09 -18.66 23.22
N LYS A 236 2.65 -19.23 24.34
CA LYS A 236 3.43 -20.24 25.06
C LYS A 236 3.14 -21.61 24.47
N VAL A 237 4.14 -22.25 23.89
CA VAL A 237 4.06 -23.58 23.29
C VAL A 237 4.66 -24.59 24.26
N ARG A 238 3.94 -25.67 24.54
CA ARG A 238 4.49 -26.77 25.34
C ARG A 238 5.44 -27.58 24.46
N VAL A 239 6.66 -27.77 24.93
CA VAL A 239 7.71 -28.49 24.21
C VAL A 239 8.27 -29.63 25.05
N ASN A 240 8.92 -30.56 24.36
CA ASN A 240 9.64 -31.68 24.96
C ASN A 240 11.14 -31.39 24.91
N ARG A 241 11.91 -32.06 25.77
CA ARG A 241 13.38 -32.00 25.77
C ARG A 241 14.02 -32.69 24.56
N ASP A 242 13.28 -33.58 23.91
CA ASP A 242 13.75 -34.21 22.68
C ASP A 242 13.75 -33.20 21.54
N VAL A 243 14.90 -33.04 20.87
CA VAL A 243 15.15 -32.02 19.85
C VAL A 243 14.24 -32.21 18.62
N ASP A 244 13.93 -33.46 18.26
CA ASP A 244 13.06 -33.76 17.14
C ASP A 244 11.62 -33.34 17.46
N MET A 245 11.08 -33.79 18.60
CA MET A 245 9.74 -33.42 19.05
C MET A 245 9.59 -31.92 19.31
N PHE A 246 10.62 -31.27 19.88
CA PHE A 246 10.68 -29.82 20.02
C PHE A 246 10.45 -29.12 18.68
N SER A 247 11.23 -29.51 17.67
CA SER A 247 11.17 -28.91 16.33
C SER A 247 9.81 -29.12 15.67
N SER A 248 9.21 -30.31 15.84
CA SER A 248 7.83 -30.60 15.37
C SER A 248 6.79 -29.71 16.04
N ASN A 249 6.86 -29.54 17.36
CA ASN A 249 5.87 -28.75 18.10
C ASN A 249 5.95 -27.26 17.74
N ILE A 250 7.16 -26.72 17.56
CA ILE A 250 7.35 -25.33 17.14
C ILE A 250 6.80 -25.10 15.72
N LEU A 251 7.11 -25.97 14.76
CA LEU A 251 6.61 -25.83 13.40
C LEU A 251 5.10 -26.06 13.31
N SER A 252 4.54 -26.95 14.12
CA SER A 252 3.09 -27.13 14.23
C SER A 252 2.40 -25.86 14.72
N ALA A 253 2.98 -25.18 15.72
CA ALA A 253 2.48 -23.90 16.21
C ALA A 253 2.59 -22.79 15.14
N ILE A 254 3.70 -22.72 14.40
CA ILE A 254 3.86 -21.79 13.26
C ILE A 254 2.76 -22.04 12.21
N ASN A 255 2.56 -23.30 11.82
CA ASN A 255 1.54 -23.69 10.84
C ASN A 255 0.11 -23.35 11.29
N GLU A 256 -0.22 -23.57 12.57
CA GLU A 256 -1.52 -23.18 13.15
C GLU A 256 -1.79 -21.69 12.93
N TYR A 257 -0.80 -20.83 13.19
CA TYR A 257 -0.93 -19.38 13.02
C TYR A 257 -0.94 -18.93 11.56
N GLU A 258 -0.09 -19.50 10.71
CA GLU A 258 -0.08 -19.18 9.28
C GLU A 258 -1.44 -19.55 8.62
N ASN A 259 -2.02 -20.70 9.00
CA ASN A 259 -3.36 -21.09 8.54
C ASN A 259 -4.47 -20.17 9.07
N TYR A 260 -4.38 -19.74 10.34
CA TYR A 260 -5.30 -18.76 10.89
C TYR A 260 -5.29 -17.45 10.09
N ILE A 261 -4.10 -16.96 9.72
CA ILE A 261 -3.97 -15.75 8.89
C ILE A 261 -4.50 -15.94 7.48
N LEU A 262 -4.26 -17.11 6.87
CA LEU A 262 -4.84 -17.43 5.57
C LEU A 262 -6.37 -17.40 5.63
N TYR A 263 -6.96 -17.97 6.68
CA TYR A 263 -8.41 -17.94 6.92
C TYR A 263 -8.93 -16.51 7.15
N ASP A 264 -8.26 -15.71 7.99
CA ASP A 264 -8.60 -14.31 8.26
C ASP A 264 -8.59 -13.48 6.97
N LEU A 265 -7.55 -13.64 6.14
CA LEU A 265 -7.44 -12.95 4.86
C LEU A 265 -8.53 -13.36 3.88
N ASN A 266 -8.81 -14.66 3.76
CA ASN A 266 -9.86 -15.13 2.86
C ASN A 266 -11.24 -14.58 3.26
N ASN A 267 -11.52 -14.57 4.57
CA ASN A 267 -12.73 -13.96 5.11
C ASN A 267 -12.77 -12.45 4.85
N PHE A 268 -11.65 -11.75 5.05
CA PHE A 268 -11.52 -10.33 4.76
C PHE A 268 -11.86 -10.03 3.29
N PHE A 269 -11.21 -10.71 2.34
CA PHE A 269 -11.47 -10.49 0.90
C PHE A 269 -12.92 -10.84 0.50
N THR A 270 -13.49 -11.89 1.07
CA THR A 270 -14.90 -12.27 0.82
C THR A 270 -15.88 -11.21 1.34
N ASN A 271 -15.57 -10.57 2.48
CA ASN A 271 -16.47 -9.61 3.13
C ASN A 271 -16.28 -8.16 2.69
N ILE A 272 -15.13 -7.78 2.12
CA ILE A 272 -14.87 -6.42 1.60
C ILE A 272 -15.97 -5.96 0.63
N ASN A 273 -16.35 -6.83 -0.31
CA ASN A 273 -17.32 -6.48 -1.35
C ASN A 273 -18.72 -6.22 -0.76
N LYS A 274 -19.13 -6.98 0.26
CA LYS A 274 -20.48 -6.89 0.83
C LYS A 274 -20.71 -5.61 1.62
N ASN A 275 -19.74 -5.19 2.42
CA ASN A 275 -19.95 -4.13 3.41
C ASN A 275 -19.21 -2.84 3.06
N LEU A 276 -17.94 -2.93 2.65
CA LEU A 276 -17.09 -1.75 2.46
C LEU A 276 -17.33 -1.10 1.09
N ILE A 277 -17.27 -1.88 0.01
CA ILE A 277 -17.39 -1.33 -1.36
C ILE A 277 -18.81 -0.84 -1.64
N LYS A 278 -19.83 -1.58 -1.18
CA LYS A 278 -21.23 -1.16 -1.36
C LYS A 278 -21.62 0.08 -0.56
N SER A 279 -20.98 0.32 0.60
CA SER A 279 -21.23 1.52 1.40
C SER A 279 -20.54 2.76 0.83
N THR A 280 -19.38 2.61 0.18
CA THR A 280 -18.70 3.74 -0.47
C THR A 280 -19.39 4.17 -1.76
N ARG A 281 -19.76 3.22 -2.64
CA ARG A 281 -20.49 3.52 -3.86
C ARG A 281 -21.48 2.41 -4.20
N ARG A 282 -22.74 2.79 -4.38
CA ARG A 282 -23.76 1.88 -4.89
C ARG A 282 -23.60 1.70 -6.39
N ILE A 283 -23.76 0.47 -6.85
CA ILE A 283 -23.74 0.14 -8.28
C ILE A 283 -24.91 0.82 -9.00
N ILE A 284 -26.07 0.90 -8.34
CA ILE A 284 -27.28 1.56 -8.83
C ILE A 284 -27.82 2.48 -7.72
N PRO A 285 -28.36 3.67 -8.05
CA PRO A 285 -29.11 4.50 -7.11
C PRO A 285 -30.21 3.75 -6.35
N LEU A 286 -30.71 4.32 -5.25
CA LEU A 286 -31.82 3.75 -4.46
C LEU A 286 -33.08 3.47 -5.28
N SER A 287 -33.31 4.28 -6.31
CA SER A 287 -34.45 4.13 -7.21
C SER A 287 -34.41 2.84 -8.02
N GLY A 288 -33.28 2.12 -8.06
CA GLY A 288 -33.10 0.96 -8.93
C GLY A 288 -32.93 1.31 -10.41
N GLN A 289 -32.89 2.61 -10.74
CA GLN A 289 -32.76 3.11 -12.11
C GLN A 289 -31.48 3.91 -12.28
N LYS A 290 -30.93 3.93 -13.50
CA LYS A 290 -29.83 4.83 -13.85
C LYS A 290 -30.24 6.28 -13.61
N PHE A 291 -29.27 7.12 -13.29
CA PHE A 291 -29.52 8.53 -13.06
C PHE A 291 -30.08 9.18 -14.34
N ASP A 292 -31.26 9.79 -14.23
CA ASP A 292 -31.86 10.55 -15.32
C ASP A 292 -31.21 11.92 -15.43
N TRP A 293 -30.18 11.98 -16.28
CA TRP A 293 -29.48 13.22 -16.58
C TRP A 293 -30.38 14.25 -17.26
N LYS A 294 -31.29 13.83 -18.15
CA LYS A 294 -32.09 14.76 -18.96
C LYS A 294 -33.14 15.46 -18.11
N GLY A 295 -33.93 14.70 -17.36
CA GLY A 295 -34.93 15.27 -16.46
C GLY A 295 -34.34 16.16 -15.38
N LYS A 296 -33.12 15.85 -14.89
CA LYS A 296 -32.43 16.68 -13.88
C LYS A 296 -31.74 17.90 -14.48
N TYR A 297 -31.19 17.82 -15.68
CA TYR A 297 -30.59 18.97 -16.37
C TYR A 297 -31.60 20.09 -16.60
N GLU A 298 -32.85 19.75 -16.97
CA GLU A 298 -33.92 20.72 -17.17
C GLU A 298 -34.45 21.33 -15.84
N ASP A 299 -34.24 20.63 -14.73
CA ASP A 299 -34.72 21.01 -13.39
C ASP A 299 -33.70 21.88 -12.62
N ILE A 300 -32.39 21.69 -12.85
CA ILE A 300 -31.32 22.46 -12.18
C ILE A 300 -31.47 23.99 -12.41
N PRO A 301 -31.65 24.50 -13.64
CA PRO A 301 -31.89 25.93 -13.86
C PRO A 301 -33.17 26.46 -13.22
N LYS A 302 -34.20 25.61 -13.05
CA LYS A 302 -35.45 25.98 -12.37
C LYS A 302 -35.23 26.07 -10.85
N GLN A 303 -34.47 25.14 -10.28
CA GLN A 303 -34.11 25.15 -8.86
C GLN A 303 -33.18 26.33 -8.52
N ILE A 304 -32.20 26.64 -9.37
CA ILE A 304 -31.32 27.80 -9.21
C ILE A 304 -32.13 29.10 -9.28
N ARG A 305 -33.00 29.26 -10.29
CA ARG A 305 -33.89 30.44 -10.39
C ARG A 305 -34.78 30.59 -9.16
N LYS A 306 -35.40 29.51 -8.71
CA LYS A 306 -36.26 29.53 -7.51
C LYS A 306 -35.51 29.96 -6.24
N GLU A 307 -34.27 29.54 -6.04
CA GLU A 307 -33.45 29.97 -4.89
C GLU A 307 -32.94 31.42 -5.04
N CYS A 308 -32.62 31.85 -6.27
CA CYS A 308 -32.30 33.25 -6.56
C CYS A 308 -33.50 34.17 -6.31
N ASP A 309 -34.68 33.80 -6.79
CA ASP A 309 -35.93 34.54 -6.59
C ASP A 309 -36.30 34.59 -5.12
N LYS A 310 -36.12 33.48 -4.38
CA LYS A 310 -36.36 33.44 -2.93
C LYS A 310 -35.41 34.36 -2.17
N LYS A 311 -34.11 34.36 -2.49
CA LYS A 311 -33.15 35.30 -1.90
C LYS A 311 -33.48 36.75 -2.23
N LEU A 312 -33.98 37.01 -3.44
CA LEU A 312 -34.43 38.33 -3.87
C LEU A 312 -35.65 38.79 -3.05
N VAL A 313 -36.62 37.90 -2.85
CA VAL A 313 -37.81 38.14 -2.03
C VAL A 313 -37.44 38.37 -0.56
N ASP A 314 -36.54 37.55 0.00
CA ASP A 314 -36.06 37.70 1.38
C ASP A 314 -35.33 39.06 1.55
N TYR A 315 -34.49 39.45 0.59
CA TYR A 315 -33.80 40.75 0.58
C TYR A 315 -34.77 41.93 0.50
N VAL A 316 -35.75 41.87 -0.40
CA VAL A 316 -36.79 42.91 -0.55
C VAL A 316 -37.64 43.01 0.71
N GLN A 317 -38.02 41.89 1.32
CA GLN A 317 -38.79 41.89 2.58
C GLN A 317 -37.99 42.46 3.75
N GLU A 318 -36.69 42.16 3.84
CA GLU A 318 -35.82 42.72 4.88
C GLU A 318 -35.62 44.24 4.70
N HIS A 319 -35.42 44.70 3.46
CA HIS A 319 -35.30 46.12 3.15
C HIS A 319 -36.62 46.87 3.32
N TYR A 320 -37.76 46.26 2.99
CA TYR A 320 -39.07 46.84 3.22
C TYR A 320 -39.37 46.97 4.72
N LYS A 321 -39.02 45.96 5.54
CA LYS A 321 -39.11 46.06 7.01
C LYS A 321 -38.21 47.17 7.59
N LYS A 322 -37.00 47.34 7.05
CA LYS A 322 -36.11 48.45 7.43
C LYS A 322 -36.73 49.80 7.07
N TRP A 323 -37.34 49.91 5.89
CA TRP A 323 -37.99 51.13 5.42
C TRP A 323 -39.27 51.46 6.18
N SER A 324 -40.12 50.46 6.50
CA SER A 324 -41.34 50.68 7.29
C SER A 324 -41.04 51.15 8.71
N ASN A 325 -39.95 50.65 9.31
CA ASN A 325 -39.50 51.10 10.63
C ASN A 325 -38.94 52.54 10.63
N LEU A 326 -38.50 53.05 9.46
CA LEU A 326 -38.04 54.43 9.30
C LEU A 326 -39.20 55.42 9.08
N GLN A 327 -40.37 54.96 8.59
CA GLN A 327 -41.54 55.81 8.36
C GLN A 327 -42.41 56.06 9.61
N THR A 328 -42.09 55.46 10.76
CA THR A 328 -42.78 55.70 12.04
C THR A 328 -42.18 56.85 12.88
N ILE A 329 -41.34 57.72 12.30
CA ILE A 329 -40.82 58.92 12.98
C ILE A 329 -41.57 60.16 12.45
N ASN A 330 -42.26 60.85 13.37
CA ASN A 330 -43.23 61.94 13.18
C ASN A 330 -42.80 63.10 12.26
N TYR A 331 -43.77 63.59 11.47
CA TYR A 331 -43.77 64.73 10.52
C TYR A 331 -43.53 66.13 11.16
N PRO A 332 -43.34 67.21 10.36
CA PRO A 332 -44.49 68.09 10.11
C PRO A 332 -44.64 68.63 8.66
N GLU A 333 -45.85 69.13 8.41
CA GLU A 333 -46.52 69.50 7.16
C GLU A 333 -45.86 70.64 6.34
N VAL A 334 -45.95 70.55 5.00
CA VAL A 334 -45.89 71.72 4.11
C VAL A 334 -46.95 71.59 3.00
N HIS A 335 -47.91 72.51 3.01
CA HIS A 335 -48.90 72.72 1.96
C HIS A 335 -48.27 73.37 0.72
N ILE A 336 -48.46 72.79 -0.48
CA ILE A 336 -48.44 73.55 -1.75
C ILE A 336 -49.59 73.05 -2.65
N LYS A 337 -50.44 73.99 -3.04
CA LYS A 337 -51.62 73.81 -3.91
C LYS A 337 -51.20 73.49 -5.35
N SER A 338 -51.97 72.63 -6.01
CA SER A 338 -51.88 72.35 -7.45
C SER A 338 -52.43 73.50 -8.31
N PRO A 339 -52.06 73.52 -9.59
CA PRO A 339 -53.08 73.77 -10.60
C PRO A 339 -53.02 72.76 -11.75
N ASN A 340 -54.21 72.30 -12.13
CA ASN A 340 -54.59 71.57 -13.36
C ASN A 340 -54.24 70.08 -13.40
N GLY A 341 -55.27 69.27 -13.18
CA GLY A 341 -55.20 67.81 -13.21
C GLY A 341 -55.20 67.22 -14.62
N LEU A 342 -54.44 66.14 -14.76
CA LEU A 342 -54.80 64.89 -15.44
C LEU A 342 -53.79 63.82 -14.99
N ARG A 343 -54.31 62.63 -14.65
CA ARG A 343 -53.61 61.46 -14.08
C ARG A 343 -52.35 61.09 -14.89
N SER A 344 -51.25 60.78 -14.20
CA SER A 344 -50.16 59.98 -14.77
C SER A 344 -50.12 58.60 -14.11
N GLU A 345 -50.44 57.58 -14.91
CA GLU A 345 -49.95 56.22 -14.72
C GLU A 345 -48.41 56.26 -14.76
N HIS A 346 -47.74 55.62 -13.80
CA HIS A 346 -46.31 55.35 -13.90
C HIS A 346 -46.09 53.88 -14.25
N CYS A 347 -45.98 53.69 -15.57
CA CYS A 347 -45.25 52.61 -16.18
C CYS A 347 -43.74 52.89 -15.98
N SER A 348 -43.00 51.91 -15.46
CA SER A 348 -41.54 51.88 -15.51
C SER A 348 -41.11 50.53 -16.03
N SER A 349 -41.17 50.38 -17.35
CA SER A 349 -40.39 49.40 -18.09
C SER A 349 -38.92 49.86 -18.09
N VAL A 350 -38.02 48.99 -17.63
CA VAL A 350 -36.59 49.09 -17.94
C VAL A 350 -36.23 47.83 -18.70
N TYR A 351 -36.00 48.01 -20.00
CA TYR A 351 -35.54 47.00 -20.93
C TYR A 351 -34.05 46.67 -20.71
N ALA A 352 -33.76 45.41 -21.00
CA ALA A 352 -32.51 44.65 -20.93
C ALA A 352 -31.22 45.36 -21.36
N TYR A 353 -30.13 45.02 -20.65
CA TYR A 353 -28.78 44.89 -21.23
C TYR A 353 -28.45 43.40 -21.37
N ASN A 354 -27.85 43.07 -22.52
CA ASN A 354 -27.76 41.77 -23.19
C ASN A 354 -27.37 40.54 -22.33
N GLU A 355 -28.17 39.48 -22.45
CA GLU A 355 -28.02 38.16 -21.80
C GLU A 355 -27.00 37.22 -22.48
N GLU A 356 -26.44 37.56 -23.64
CA GLU A 356 -25.59 36.64 -24.43
C GLU A 356 -24.11 36.58 -23.97
N ASP A 357 -23.54 37.66 -23.43
CA ASP A 357 -22.11 37.71 -23.09
C ASP A 357 -21.75 37.01 -21.76
N ILE A 358 -22.71 36.94 -20.82
CA ILE A 358 -22.53 36.25 -19.54
C ILE A 358 -22.65 34.73 -19.71
N PHE A 359 -23.47 34.28 -20.68
CA PHE A 359 -23.55 32.87 -21.06
C PHE A 359 -22.25 32.36 -21.69
N TYR A 360 -21.58 33.16 -22.53
CA TYR A 360 -20.32 32.75 -23.17
C TYR A 360 -19.15 32.56 -22.19
N LEU A 361 -19.02 33.42 -21.18
CA LEU A 361 -17.95 33.30 -20.17
C LEU A 361 -18.15 32.12 -19.22
N LEU A 362 -19.40 31.80 -18.86
CA LEU A 362 -19.74 30.62 -18.07
C LEU A 362 -19.65 29.33 -18.90
N PHE A 363 -19.98 29.38 -20.19
CA PHE A 363 -19.85 28.24 -21.09
C PHE A 363 -18.38 27.83 -21.29
N ILE A 364 -17.44 28.78 -21.43
CA ILE A 364 -16.01 28.47 -21.58
C ILE A 364 -15.41 27.87 -20.30
N PHE A 365 -15.82 28.34 -19.11
CA PHE A 365 -15.39 27.76 -17.84
C PHE A 365 -15.94 26.34 -17.60
N PHE A 366 -17.16 26.06 -18.05
CA PHE A 366 -17.78 24.73 -17.92
C PHE A 366 -17.28 23.74 -18.99
N PHE A 367 -17.02 24.21 -20.22
CA PHE A 367 -16.54 23.35 -21.32
C PHE A 367 -15.11 22.83 -21.06
N PHE A 368 -14.23 23.64 -20.46
CA PHE A 368 -12.89 23.18 -20.05
C PHE A 368 -12.90 22.17 -18.89
N PHE A 369 -13.92 22.23 -18.03
CA PHE A 369 -14.10 21.27 -16.94
C PHE A 369 -14.71 19.95 -17.43
N VAL A 370 -15.63 20.01 -18.41
CA VAL A 370 -16.31 18.83 -18.98
C VAL A 370 -15.46 18.07 -19.99
N LEU A 371 -14.60 18.73 -20.78
CA LEU A 371 -13.68 18.05 -21.71
C LEU A 371 -12.60 17.23 -20.99
N ASN A 372 -12.14 17.66 -19.81
CA ASN A 372 -11.21 16.87 -18.99
C ASN A 372 -11.86 15.62 -18.35
N ILE A 373 -13.19 15.64 -18.16
CA ILE A 373 -13.94 14.50 -17.58
C ILE A 373 -14.36 13.50 -18.67
N SER A 374 -14.68 13.98 -19.87
CA SER A 374 -15.03 13.11 -21.01
C SER A 374 -13.83 12.34 -21.58
N TYR A 375 -12.62 12.91 -21.55
CA TYR A 375 -11.39 12.16 -21.90
C TYR A 375 -11.07 11.07 -20.87
N PHE A 376 -11.43 11.29 -19.59
CA PHE A 376 -11.30 10.30 -18.52
C PHE A 376 -12.31 9.14 -18.66
N TYR A 377 -13.48 9.38 -19.26
CA TYR A 377 -14.53 8.36 -19.44
C TYR A 377 -14.36 7.53 -20.72
N PHE A 378 -13.70 8.05 -21.77
CA PHE A 378 -13.43 7.31 -23.01
C PHE A 378 -12.30 6.28 -22.84
N CYS A 379 -11.29 6.56 -22.01
CA CYS A 379 -10.22 5.60 -21.72
C CYS A 379 -10.67 4.41 -20.84
N LEU A 380 -11.73 4.56 -20.05
CA LEU A 380 -12.20 3.54 -19.09
C LEU A 380 -13.14 2.48 -19.69
N ASN A 381 -13.68 2.68 -20.90
CA ASN A 381 -14.66 1.77 -21.51
C ASN A 381 -14.11 0.88 -22.64
N ASN A 382 -12.81 0.93 -22.95
CA ASN A 382 -12.20 0.09 -24.01
C ASN A 382 -11.31 -1.05 -23.47
N MET A 383 -11.43 -1.42 -22.21
CA MET A 383 -10.77 -2.63 -21.68
C MET A 383 -11.81 -3.66 -21.24
N HIS A 384 -12.30 -4.39 -22.24
CA HIS A 384 -12.93 -5.68 -22.05
C HIS A 384 -12.25 -6.69 -22.99
N PHE A 385 -11.78 -7.78 -22.38
CA PHE A 385 -11.57 -9.12 -22.94
C PHE A 385 -10.65 -9.27 -24.16
N ILE A 386 -9.44 -9.78 -23.92
CA ILE A 386 -8.98 -11.13 -24.33
C ILE A 386 -7.98 -11.61 -23.28
#